data_AF-A0AAX2ZZU2-F1
#
_entry.id   AF-A0AAX2ZZU2-F1
#
_cell.length_a   1.000
_cell.length_b   1.000
_cell.length_c   1.000
_cell.angle_alpha   90.00
_cell.angle_beta   90.00
_cell.angle_gamma   90.00
#
_symmetry.space_group_name_H-M   'P 1'
#
loop_
_entity.id
_entity.type
_entity.pdbx_description
1 polymer ?
#
loop_
_entity_poly.entity_id
_entity_poly.type
_entity_poly.pdbx_seq_one_letter_code
_entity_poly.pdbx_strand_id
1 'polypeptide(L)'
;MSDETKSLTQSAERWLSLAALVVAPTSLITGLCYFFGLLFIRNKLQYFGVDPSTLGYTSSDYAVTTVGLFFFAALRVLAVLAVLAVLAVAVRHWVASGRRITLLRSIAWLITGLGAASLTVAVVWLTTERSLIKWVIVNPPDVYMAVTIAAGIALLTAGYWTLALTGLSRLPKPAERALLALAATGLVVALFWATDLYAVAQGKGHGGYAASRLWAADGDYTAVQLDTTEALNLPDNLVKTTVLPSQGPSAPPLYRYQCLRVLEAHGGRYVLVPARWSREQGYAITVTPDATHRITGIVDSTPVVQGPSIDPFWQCPELVRSYGKPDLGTILIGPEEVQTIVDARGLRAAGPDVDTDDAPATGTSTPAEGCAPEGDPSGIPAALPPYPARVPAAREREITGDIVWLRQRAMSFANPAEAAEFMARVQDRWGYCVGETAAVNRHGQAQPRTLGTHGLQEGILSMPDSAPSTAVEDCTQALAAKSNIVIAVDICGTKEPSRAVAVVYAMRDRIPTD
;
A
#
# COMPACT_ATOMS: atom_id res chain seq x y z
N MET A 1 75.30 3.68 18.20
CA MET A 1 74.54 2.89 17.19
C MET A 1 73.50 1.92 17.79
N SER A 2 73.44 1.69 19.11
CA SER A 2 72.45 0.77 19.74
C SER A 2 71.19 1.45 20.30
N ASP A 3 71.20 2.76 20.54
CA ASP A 3 70.03 3.47 21.10
C ASP A 3 69.04 3.94 20.02
N GLU A 4 69.54 4.20 18.81
CA GLU A 4 68.74 4.70 17.69
C GLU A 4 67.81 3.61 17.13
N THR A 5 68.26 2.36 17.13
CA THR A 5 67.46 1.19 16.72
C THR A 5 66.36 0.84 17.71
N LYS A 6 66.58 1.01 19.03
CA LYS A 6 65.53 0.82 20.06
C LYS A 6 64.42 1.87 19.97
N SER A 7 64.78 3.12 19.68
CA SER A 7 63.84 4.24 19.49
C SER A 7 62.90 4.01 18.30
N LEU A 8 63.44 3.50 17.18
CA LEU A 8 62.67 3.21 15.97
C LEU A 8 61.72 2.02 16.16
N THR A 9 62.14 0.95 16.84
CA THR A 9 61.25 -0.18 17.15
C THR A 9 60.12 0.20 18.09
N GLN A 10 60.38 1.02 19.11
CA GLN A 10 59.35 1.47 20.06
C GLN A 10 58.35 2.44 19.42
N SER A 11 58.82 3.28 18.47
CA SER A 11 57.94 4.15 17.68
C SER A 11 57.12 3.34 16.69
N ALA A 12 57.71 2.38 15.96
CA ALA A 12 56.99 1.50 15.05
C ALA A 12 55.93 0.65 15.77
N GLU A 13 56.23 0.12 16.95
CA GLU A 13 55.28 -0.64 17.77
C GLU A 13 54.12 0.23 18.29
N ARG A 14 54.39 1.49 18.65
CA ARG A 14 53.34 2.48 18.98
C ARG A 14 52.49 2.86 17.78
N TRP A 15 53.09 3.07 16.61
CA TRP A 15 52.37 3.37 15.37
C TRP A 15 51.56 2.18 14.85
N LEU A 16 52.08 0.95 14.98
CA LEU A 16 51.34 -0.28 14.67
C LEU A 16 50.22 -0.52 15.67
N SER A 17 50.43 -0.24 16.96
CA SER A 17 49.38 -0.31 17.98
C SER A 17 48.30 0.74 17.77
N LEU A 18 48.66 1.97 17.39
CA LEU A 18 47.72 3.04 17.06
C LEU A 18 46.97 2.76 15.75
N ALA A 19 47.67 2.28 14.73
CA ALA A 19 47.06 1.84 13.49
C ALA A 19 46.11 0.66 13.74
N ALA A 20 46.47 -0.36 14.51
CA ALA A 20 45.57 -1.45 14.87
C ALA A 20 44.36 -0.96 15.68
N LEU A 21 44.55 0.03 16.58
CA LEU A 21 43.47 0.61 17.39
C LEU A 21 42.44 1.40 16.57
N VAL A 22 42.84 1.97 15.42
CA VAL A 22 41.96 2.79 14.57
C VAL A 22 41.48 2.02 13.33
N VAL A 23 42.34 1.23 12.71
CA VAL A 23 42.07 0.47 11.47
C VAL A 23 41.14 -0.71 11.73
N ALA A 24 41.28 -1.42 12.86
CA ALA A 24 40.43 -2.57 13.14
C ALA A 24 38.96 -2.17 13.39
N PRO A 25 38.64 -1.14 14.21
CA PRO A 25 37.25 -0.70 14.39
C PRO A 25 36.66 -0.09 13.12
N THR A 26 37.43 0.71 12.37
CA THR A 26 36.94 1.32 11.13
C THR A 26 36.63 0.27 10.08
N SER A 27 37.52 -0.71 9.88
CA SER A 27 37.28 -1.82 8.95
C SER A 27 36.06 -2.65 9.34
N LEU A 28 35.88 -2.91 10.65
CA LEU A 28 34.69 -3.62 11.16
C LEU A 28 33.41 -2.82 10.92
N ILE A 29 33.41 -1.52 11.21
CA ILE A 29 32.26 -0.64 10.98
C ILE A 29 31.93 -0.61 9.48
N THR A 30 32.92 -0.44 8.61
CA THR A 30 32.72 -0.45 7.16
C THR A 30 32.17 -1.80 6.69
N GLY A 31 32.68 -2.92 7.20
CA GLY A 31 32.17 -4.26 6.89
C GLY A 31 30.73 -4.47 7.33
N LEU A 32 30.35 -4.00 8.52
CA LEU A 32 28.97 -4.04 9.01
C LEU A 32 28.06 -3.15 8.16
N CYS A 33 28.51 -1.93 7.81
CA CYS A 33 27.75 -1.05 6.94
C CYS A 33 27.53 -1.67 5.56
N TYR A 34 28.53 -2.32 4.99
CA TYR A 34 28.37 -3.07 3.75
C TYR A 34 27.36 -4.21 3.92
N PHE A 35 27.50 -5.04 4.96
CA PHE A 35 26.67 -6.23 5.19
C PHE A 35 25.18 -5.89 5.35
N PHE A 36 24.85 -4.92 6.22
CA PHE A 36 23.44 -4.55 6.45
C PHE A 36 22.82 -3.83 5.25
N GLY A 37 23.60 -3.02 4.54
CA GLY A 37 23.15 -2.36 3.31
C GLY A 37 22.83 -3.38 2.22
N LEU A 38 23.69 -4.40 2.07
CA LEU A 38 23.46 -5.52 1.17
C LEU A 38 22.17 -6.27 1.51
N LEU A 39 21.92 -6.58 2.78
CA LEU A 39 20.70 -7.26 3.21
C LEU A 39 19.44 -6.46 2.91
N PHE A 40 19.49 -5.15 3.18
CA PHE A 40 18.39 -4.25 2.90
C PHE A 40 18.07 -4.21 1.39
N ILE A 41 19.07 -3.90 0.55
CA ILE A 41 18.88 -3.80 -0.91
C ILE A 41 18.43 -5.12 -1.49
N ARG A 42 19.04 -6.24 -1.08
CA ARG A 42 18.66 -7.58 -1.53
C ARG A 42 17.20 -7.88 -1.21
N ASN A 43 16.76 -7.64 0.03
CA ASN A 43 15.37 -7.93 0.41
C ASN A 43 14.36 -6.95 -0.22
N LYS A 44 14.76 -5.70 -0.48
CA LYS A 44 13.96 -4.73 -1.24
C LYS A 44 13.76 -5.21 -2.67
N LEU A 45 14.81 -5.55 -3.39
CA LEU A 45 14.75 -5.93 -4.81
C LEU A 45 14.20 -7.34 -5.03
N GLN A 46 14.48 -8.27 -4.11
CA GLN A 46 13.90 -9.62 -4.15
C GLN A 46 12.38 -9.59 -3.98
N TYR A 47 11.82 -8.54 -3.36
CA TYR A 47 10.37 -8.31 -3.34
C TYR A 47 9.79 -8.28 -4.76
N PHE A 48 10.55 -7.76 -5.73
CA PHE A 48 10.20 -7.65 -7.15
C PHE A 48 10.83 -8.76 -8.01
N GLY A 49 11.51 -9.75 -7.40
CA GLY A 49 12.19 -10.82 -8.12
C GLY A 49 13.51 -10.42 -8.78
N VAL A 50 14.09 -9.27 -8.42
CA VAL A 50 15.35 -8.77 -9.00
C VAL A 50 16.53 -9.10 -8.09
N ASP A 51 17.60 -9.62 -8.68
CA ASP A 51 18.86 -9.85 -7.96
C ASP A 51 19.76 -8.61 -8.02
N PRO A 52 20.19 -8.04 -6.88
CA PRO A 52 21.06 -6.85 -6.85
C PRO A 52 22.39 -7.04 -7.58
N SER A 53 22.90 -8.27 -7.71
CA SER A 53 24.15 -8.56 -8.42
C SER A 53 24.10 -8.18 -9.91
N THR A 54 22.90 -8.04 -10.48
CA THR A 54 22.69 -7.69 -11.88
C THR A 54 22.78 -6.18 -12.17
N LEU A 55 22.77 -5.32 -11.13
CA LEU A 55 22.66 -3.86 -11.24
C LEU A 55 23.98 -3.10 -11.03
N GLY A 56 25.07 -3.83 -10.78
CA GLY A 56 26.40 -3.24 -10.64
C GLY A 56 26.57 -2.36 -9.40
N TYR A 57 25.88 -2.67 -8.31
CA TYR A 57 26.12 -2.00 -7.02
C TYR A 57 27.56 -2.15 -6.57
N THR A 58 28.14 -1.04 -6.10
CA THR A 58 29.48 -1.01 -5.54
C THR A 58 29.44 -1.19 -4.03
N SER A 59 30.57 -1.54 -3.42
CA SER A 59 30.69 -1.62 -1.96
C SER A 59 30.36 -0.30 -1.25
N SER A 60 30.57 0.84 -1.93
CA SER A 60 30.25 2.17 -1.40
C SER A 60 28.74 2.39 -1.29
N ASP A 61 27.97 1.94 -2.28
CA ASP A 61 26.52 2.14 -2.32
C ASP A 61 25.81 1.41 -1.16
N TYR A 62 26.26 0.18 -0.87
CA TYR A 62 25.78 -0.58 0.28
C TYR A 62 26.09 0.14 1.60
N ALA A 63 27.30 0.69 1.76
CA ALA A 63 27.69 1.39 2.97
C ALA A 63 26.87 2.67 3.20
N VAL A 64 26.63 3.46 2.15
CA VAL A 64 25.83 4.71 2.23
C VAL A 64 24.38 4.40 2.58
N THR A 65 23.81 3.34 1.99
CA THR A 65 22.43 2.91 2.27
C THR A 65 22.20 2.61 3.75
N THR A 66 23.16 1.95 4.40
CA THR A 66 23.09 1.68 5.85
C THR A 66 23.02 2.96 6.68
N VAL A 67 23.78 4.00 6.32
CA VAL A 67 23.76 5.26 7.07
C VAL A 67 22.37 5.89 7.07
N GLY A 68 21.71 5.94 5.92
CA GLY A 68 20.33 6.44 5.80
C GLY A 68 19.34 5.58 6.59
N LEU A 69 19.45 4.25 6.47
CA LEU A 69 18.55 3.30 7.12
C LEU A 69 18.60 3.39 8.65
N PHE A 70 19.79 3.50 9.22
CA PHE A 70 19.99 3.48 10.67
C PHE A 70 20.06 4.86 11.31
N PHE A 71 20.04 5.97 10.56
CA PHE A 71 20.16 7.31 11.15
C PHE A 71 19.14 7.57 12.27
N PHE A 72 17.86 7.36 11.99
CA PHE A 72 16.80 7.55 13.00
C PHE A 72 16.82 6.47 14.08
N ALA A 73 17.20 5.24 13.75
CA ALA A 73 17.34 4.17 14.72
C ALA A 73 18.48 4.47 15.73
N ALA A 74 19.64 4.90 15.22
CA ALA A 74 20.80 5.31 16.01
C ALA A 74 20.47 6.53 16.89
N LEU A 75 19.73 7.52 16.37
CA LEU A 75 19.27 8.65 17.15
C LEU A 75 18.38 8.22 18.34
N ARG A 76 17.45 7.28 18.12
CA ARG A 76 16.61 6.71 19.19
C ARG A 76 17.45 5.97 20.23
N VAL A 77 18.41 5.16 19.79
CA VAL A 77 19.34 4.47 20.70
C VAL A 77 20.16 5.46 21.51
N LEU A 78 20.67 6.52 20.89
CA LEU A 78 21.44 7.57 21.57
C LEU A 78 20.59 8.31 22.60
N ALA A 79 19.33 8.62 22.28
CA ALA A 79 18.39 9.21 23.23
C ALA A 79 18.14 8.28 24.44
N VAL A 80 17.94 6.98 24.21
CA VAL A 80 17.79 5.99 25.29
C VAL A 80 19.06 5.90 26.14
N LEU A 81 20.24 5.85 25.51
CA LEU A 81 21.53 5.83 26.22
C LEU A 81 21.74 7.10 27.06
N ALA A 82 21.34 8.28 26.55
CA ALA A 82 21.41 9.53 27.30
C ALA A 82 20.52 9.48 28.54
N VAL A 83 19.27 9.00 28.41
CA VAL A 83 18.36 8.81 29.56
C VAL A 83 18.95 7.81 30.56
N LEU A 84 19.48 6.69 30.10
CA LEU A 84 20.12 5.69 30.96
C LEU A 84 21.36 6.25 31.69
N ALA A 85 22.16 7.08 31.03
CA ALA A 85 23.31 7.74 31.65
C ALA A 85 22.88 8.70 32.76
N VAL A 86 21.83 9.51 32.51
CA VAL A 86 21.25 10.40 33.52
C VAL A 86 20.71 9.61 34.71
N LEU A 87 19.98 8.52 34.46
CA LEU A 87 19.48 7.63 35.51
C LEU A 87 20.63 6.99 36.31
N ALA A 88 21.69 6.54 35.65
CA ALA A 88 22.85 5.96 36.32
C ALA A 88 23.56 6.98 37.24
N VAL A 89 23.69 8.23 36.80
CA VAL A 89 24.25 9.32 37.63
C VAL A 89 23.34 9.63 38.82
N ALA A 90 22.02 9.71 38.60
CA ALA A 90 21.05 9.93 39.67
C ALA A 90 21.10 8.81 40.72
N VAL A 91 21.17 7.54 40.29
CA VAL A 91 21.33 6.38 41.16
C VAL A 91 22.62 6.47 41.97
N ARG A 92 23.76 6.79 41.34
CA ARG A 92 25.04 6.97 42.06
C ARG A 92 24.95 8.08 43.10
N HIS A 93 24.30 9.20 42.77
CA HIS A 93 24.09 10.31 43.70
C HIS A 93 23.20 9.91 44.89
N TRP A 94 22.15 9.11 44.65
CA TRP A 94 21.26 8.61 45.71
C TRP A 94 21.95 7.60 46.63
N VAL A 95 22.82 6.75 46.07
CA VAL A 95 23.66 5.83 46.86
C VAL A 95 24.65 6.63 47.72
N ALA A 96 25.32 7.64 47.16
CA ALA A 96 26.27 8.47 47.89
C ALA A 96 25.63 9.30 49.02
N SER A 97 24.36 9.70 48.86
CA SER A 97 23.60 10.43 49.89
C SER A 97 22.95 9.53 50.94
N GLY A 98 23.13 8.21 50.86
CA GLY A 98 22.65 7.23 51.86
C GLY A 98 21.12 7.12 51.98
N ARG A 99 20.36 7.78 51.10
CA ARG A 99 18.89 7.90 51.19
C ARG A 99 18.23 6.78 50.37
N ARG A 100 17.26 6.07 50.95
CA ARG A 100 16.43 5.04 50.29
C ARG A 100 17.18 3.82 49.71
N ILE A 101 18.24 3.36 50.38
CA ILE A 101 19.03 2.17 49.98
C ILE A 101 18.15 0.91 49.80
N THR A 102 17.14 0.72 50.67
CA THR A 102 16.22 -0.43 50.59
C THR A 102 15.38 -0.40 49.31
N LEU A 103 14.93 0.77 48.89
CA LEU A 103 14.11 0.96 47.68
C LEU A 103 14.95 0.73 46.42
N LEU A 104 16.20 1.20 46.40
CA LEU A 104 17.18 0.92 45.34
C LEU A 104 17.45 -0.59 45.21
N ARG A 105 17.58 -1.29 46.33
CA ARG A 105 17.79 -2.75 46.35
C ARG A 105 16.58 -3.51 45.81
N SER A 106 15.36 -3.11 46.15
CA SER A 106 14.14 -3.70 45.59
C SER A 106 14.04 -3.49 44.08
N ILE A 107 14.33 -2.27 43.59
CA ILE A 107 14.35 -1.97 42.16
C ILE A 107 15.42 -2.78 41.44
N ALA A 108 16.63 -2.92 42.01
CA ALA A 108 17.70 -3.71 41.43
C ALA A 108 17.32 -5.20 41.32
N TRP A 109 16.65 -5.76 42.34
CA TRP A 109 16.12 -7.13 42.28
C TRP A 109 15.01 -7.28 41.24
N LEU A 110 14.11 -6.31 41.10
CA LEU A 110 13.08 -6.32 40.06
C LEU A 110 13.69 -6.26 38.65
N ILE A 111 14.69 -5.42 38.43
CA ILE A 111 15.42 -5.32 37.15
C ILE A 111 16.15 -6.64 36.83
N THR A 112 16.80 -7.24 37.83
CA THR A 112 17.49 -8.52 37.67
C THR A 112 16.51 -9.66 37.38
N GLY A 113 15.38 -9.70 38.10
CA GLY A 113 14.32 -10.68 37.87
C GLY A 113 13.68 -10.55 36.48
N LEU A 114 13.45 -9.31 36.04
CA LEU A 114 12.95 -9.04 34.68
C LEU A 114 13.96 -9.44 33.60
N GLY A 115 15.26 -9.15 33.81
CA GLY A 115 16.33 -9.60 32.93
C GLY A 115 16.42 -11.12 32.85
N ALA A 116 16.33 -11.82 33.99
CA ALA A 116 16.34 -13.28 34.05
C ALA A 116 15.11 -13.89 33.33
N ALA A 117 13.92 -13.34 33.58
CA ALA A 117 12.69 -13.78 32.92
C ALA A 117 12.74 -13.58 31.40
N SER A 118 13.32 -12.47 30.92
CA SER A 118 13.47 -12.24 29.48
C SER A 118 14.43 -13.25 28.81
N LEU A 119 15.53 -13.61 29.48
CA LEU A 119 16.46 -14.63 28.96
C LEU A 119 15.89 -16.04 29.00
N THR A 120 15.11 -16.40 30.02
CA THR A 120 14.45 -17.72 30.05
C THR A 120 13.42 -17.86 28.94
N VAL A 121 12.65 -16.81 28.66
CA VAL A 121 11.74 -16.77 27.50
C VAL A 121 12.51 -16.95 26.19
N ALA A 122 13.65 -16.29 26.04
CA ALA A 122 14.49 -16.44 24.85
C ALA A 122 15.08 -17.86 24.69
N VAL A 123 15.56 -18.46 25.78
CA VAL A 123 16.11 -19.83 25.78
C VAL A 123 15.04 -20.86 25.44
N VAL A 124 13.85 -20.76 26.03
CA VAL A 124 12.72 -21.66 25.74
C VAL A 124 12.30 -21.59 24.29
N TRP A 125 12.31 -20.39 23.71
CA TRP A 125 12.03 -20.21 22.29
C TRP A 125 13.09 -20.88 21.40
N LEU A 126 14.37 -20.66 21.69
CA LEU A 126 15.48 -21.26 20.93
C LEU A 126 15.48 -22.80 20.97
N THR A 127 15.04 -23.41 22.07
CA THR A 127 15.09 -24.87 22.24
C THR A 127 13.83 -25.58 21.79
N THR A 128 12.68 -24.90 21.77
CA THR A 128 11.37 -25.57 21.59
C THR A 128 10.63 -25.11 20.33
N GLU A 129 11.14 -24.09 19.61
CA GLU A 129 10.48 -23.39 18.50
C GLU A 129 9.09 -22.79 18.84
N ARG A 130 8.61 -22.98 20.06
CA ARG A 130 7.35 -22.43 20.59
C ARG A 130 7.60 -21.00 21.06
N SER A 131 7.04 -20.02 20.34
CA SER A 131 7.05 -18.62 20.76
C SER A 131 5.99 -18.37 21.83
N LEU A 132 6.42 -18.30 23.09
CA LEU A 132 5.57 -17.86 24.21
C LEU A 132 5.09 -16.40 24.03
N ILE A 133 5.79 -15.60 23.22
CA ILE A 133 5.44 -14.21 22.92
C ILE A 133 4.21 -14.12 22.00
N LYS A 134 3.98 -15.12 21.13
CA LYS A 134 2.74 -15.23 20.33
C LYS A 134 1.47 -15.40 21.18
N TRP A 135 1.61 -15.81 22.44
CA TRP A 135 0.47 -15.95 23.36
C TRP A 135 -0.01 -14.61 23.93
N VAL A 136 0.88 -13.59 23.96
CA VAL A 136 0.59 -12.26 24.52
C VAL A 136 0.43 -11.20 23.44
N ILE A 137 1.15 -11.33 22.32
CA ILE A 137 1.14 -10.36 21.22
C ILE A 137 0.75 -11.10 19.94
N VAL A 138 -0.32 -10.66 19.28
CA VAL A 138 -0.73 -11.17 17.97
C VAL A 138 0.25 -10.66 16.91
N ASN A 139 0.92 -11.58 16.21
CA ASN A 139 1.89 -11.30 15.13
C ASN A 139 3.05 -10.35 15.49
N PRO A 140 3.90 -10.70 16.48
CA PRO A 140 5.09 -9.91 16.78
C PRO A 140 6.13 -10.06 15.66
N PRO A 141 6.70 -8.97 15.13
CA PRO A 141 7.85 -9.02 14.22
C PRO A 141 9.04 -9.75 14.84
N ASP A 142 9.76 -10.55 14.06
CA ASP A 142 10.89 -11.38 14.54
C ASP A 142 12.00 -10.55 15.22
N VAL A 143 12.12 -9.27 14.88
CA VAL A 143 13.06 -8.31 15.49
C VAL A 143 12.90 -8.18 17.01
N TYR A 144 11.66 -8.31 17.53
CA TYR A 144 11.40 -8.20 18.97
C TYR A 144 12.12 -9.28 19.76
N MET A 145 12.34 -10.47 19.19
CA MET A 145 13.01 -11.58 19.86
C MET A 145 14.47 -11.25 20.15
N ALA A 146 15.21 -10.78 19.15
CA ALA A 146 16.62 -10.42 19.32
C ALA A 146 16.79 -9.21 20.26
N VAL A 147 15.85 -8.26 20.24
CA VAL A 147 15.82 -7.14 21.18
C VAL A 147 15.60 -7.61 22.62
N THR A 148 14.72 -8.59 22.85
CA THR A 148 14.49 -9.13 24.21
C THR A 148 15.73 -9.79 24.80
N ILE A 149 16.53 -10.48 23.98
CA ILE A 149 17.81 -11.08 24.40
C ILE A 149 18.81 -9.99 24.80
N ALA A 150 18.99 -8.99 23.93
CA ALA A 150 19.89 -7.87 24.20
C ALA A 150 19.48 -7.10 25.46
N ALA A 151 18.17 -6.84 25.62
CA ALA A 151 17.61 -6.21 26.80
C ALA A 151 17.83 -7.07 28.06
N GLY A 152 17.64 -8.39 27.98
CA GLY A 152 17.86 -9.30 29.10
C GLY A 152 19.30 -9.29 29.62
N ILE A 153 20.29 -9.34 28.71
CA ILE A 153 21.71 -9.22 29.07
C ILE A 153 22.01 -7.85 29.69
N ALA A 154 21.49 -6.76 29.09
CA ALA A 154 21.68 -5.41 29.61
C ALA A 154 21.05 -5.21 31.00
N LEU A 155 19.83 -5.72 31.22
CA LEU A 155 19.13 -5.63 32.51
C LEU A 155 19.84 -6.46 33.59
N LEU A 156 20.32 -7.67 33.27
CA LEU A 156 21.08 -8.49 34.21
C LEU A 156 22.40 -7.85 34.62
N THR A 157 23.15 -7.29 33.66
CA THR A 157 24.39 -6.57 33.98
C THR A 157 24.11 -5.32 34.81
N ALA A 158 23.10 -4.51 34.46
CA ALA A 158 22.73 -3.33 35.22
C ALA A 158 22.25 -3.67 36.65
N GLY A 159 21.47 -4.74 36.82
CA GLY A 159 21.04 -5.27 38.10
C GLY A 159 22.20 -5.73 38.97
N TYR A 160 23.15 -6.48 38.40
CA TYR A 160 24.38 -6.86 39.08
C TYR A 160 25.21 -5.65 39.53
N TRP A 161 25.43 -4.67 38.64
CA TRP A 161 26.21 -3.47 38.95
C TRP A 161 25.58 -2.63 40.07
N THR A 162 24.25 -2.49 40.07
CA THR A 162 23.53 -1.76 41.14
C THR A 162 23.58 -2.52 42.48
N LEU A 163 23.49 -3.85 42.48
CA LEU A 163 23.68 -4.66 43.69
C LEU A 163 25.12 -4.62 44.22
N ALA A 164 26.12 -4.61 43.33
CA ALA A 164 27.53 -4.47 43.68
C ALA A 164 27.82 -3.10 44.31
N LEU A 165 27.24 -2.02 43.75
CA LEU A 165 27.33 -0.65 44.29
C LEU A 165 26.71 -0.50 45.69
N THR A 166 25.70 -1.30 46.03
CA THR A 166 25.09 -1.32 47.38
C THR A 166 25.78 -2.28 48.36
N GLY A 167 26.88 -2.92 47.95
CA GLY A 167 27.70 -3.80 48.78
C GLY A 167 27.15 -5.22 48.97
N LEU A 168 26.07 -5.61 48.26
CA LEU A 168 25.38 -6.89 48.48
C LEU A 168 25.97 -8.06 47.69
N SER A 169 26.56 -7.78 46.52
CA SER A 169 27.15 -8.79 45.65
C SER A 169 28.61 -8.45 45.34
N ARG A 170 29.55 -9.30 45.75
CA ARG A 170 30.96 -9.24 45.34
C ARG A 170 31.35 -10.59 44.74
N LEU A 171 31.43 -10.65 43.42
CA LEU A 171 32.12 -11.77 42.78
C LEU A 171 33.65 -11.58 42.90
N PRO A 172 34.43 -12.68 42.87
CA PRO A 172 35.87 -12.57 42.72
C PRO A 172 36.22 -11.88 41.39
N LYS A 173 37.21 -10.97 41.42
CA LYS A 173 37.64 -10.16 40.26
C LYS A 173 37.83 -10.93 38.93
N PRO A 174 38.39 -12.17 38.89
CA PRO A 174 38.49 -12.91 37.63
C PRO A 174 37.13 -13.37 37.10
N ALA A 175 36.22 -13.80 37.98
CA ALA A 175 34.87 -14.23 37.58
C ALA A 175 34.01 -13.05 37.09
N GLU A 176 34.17 -11.88 37.71
CA GLU A 176 33.52 -10.65 37.26
C GLU A 176 33.97 -10.24 35.85
N ARG A 177 35.28 -10.29 35.58
CA ARG A 177 35.82 -10.02 34.24
C ARG A 177 35.33 -11.03 33.19
N ALA A 178 35.26 -12.31 33.55
CA ALA A 178 34.74 -13.35 32.66
C ALA A 178 33.25 -13.14 32.35
N LEU A 179 32.44 -12.81 33.37
CA LEU A 179 31.02 -12.52 33.20
C LEU A 179 30.79 -11.27 32.34
N LEU A 180 31.58 -10.21 32.54
CA LEU A 180 31.52 -9.00 31.72
C LEU A 180 31.92 -9.26 30.28
N ALA A 181 32.97 -10.07 30.05
CA ALA A 181 33.38 -10.46 28.70
C ALA A 181 32.29 -11.28 27.99
N LEU A 182 31.67 -12.24 28.69
CA LEU A 182 30.55 -13.04 28.16
C LEU A 182 29.32 -12.17 27.88
N ALA A 183 28.97 -11.27 28.80
CA ALA A 183 27.84 -10.36 28.62
C ALA A 183 28.09 -9.39 27.46
N ALA A 184 29.29 -8.82 27.34
CA ALA A 184 29.65 -7.96 26.23
C ALA A 184 29.60 -8.71 24.89
N THR A 185 30.17 -9.92 24.83
CA THR A 185 30.15 -10.75 23.62
C THR A 185 28.73 -11.14 23.24
N GLY A 186 27.94 -11.64 24.20
CA GLY A 186 26.54 -12.00 23.98
C GLY A 186 25.68 -10.80 23.56
N LEU A 187 25.92 -9.63 24.14
CA LEU A 187 25.25 -8.39 23.74
C LEU A 187 25.60 -8.00 22.30
N VAL A 188 26.87 -8.06 21.91
CA VAL A 188 27.31 -7.77 20.54
C VAL A 188 26.67 -8.73 19.55
N VAL A 189 26.66 -10.04 19.83
CA VAL A 189 26.02 -11.05 18.98
C VAL A 189 24.51 -10.82 18.88
N ALA A 190 23.84 -10.55 20.01
CA ALA A 190 22.40 -10.29 20.03
C ALA A 190 22.04 -9.00 19.28
N LEU A 191 22.83 -7.94 19.44
CA LEU A 191 22.65 -6.69 18.70
C LEU A 191 22.87 -6.88 17.21
N PHE A 192 23.95 -7.57 16.80
CA PHE A 192 24.20 -7.91 15.40
C PHE A 192 23.00 -8.64 14.79
N TRP A 193 22.47 -9.64 15.51
CA TRP A 193 21.32 -10.40 15.04
C TRP A 193 20.03 -9.57 14.99
N ALA A 194 19.80 -8.70 15.96
CA ALA A 194 18.68 -7.76 15.93
C ALA A 194 18.77 -6.81 14.74
N THR A 195 19.98 -6.32 14.43
CA THR A 195 20.24 -5.42 13.29
C THR A 195 20.04 -6.13 11.95
N ASP A 196 20.46 -7.39 11.83
CA ASP A 196 20.20 -8.24 10.66
C ASP A 196 18.70 -8.39 10.38
N LEU A 197 17.93 -8.84 11.39
CA LEU A 197 16.48 -8.98 11.28
C LEU A 197 15.78 -7.66 10.96
N TYR A 198 16.26 -6.56 11.56
CA TYR A 198 15.74 -5.23 11.27
C TYR A 198 16.00 -4.81 9.81
N ALA A 199 17.21 -5.00 9.29
CA ALA A 199 17.55 -4.67 7.91
C ALA A 199 16.70 -5.46 6.91
N VAL A 200 16.50 -6.76 7.16
CA VAL A 200 15.63 -7.63 6.36
C VAL A 200 14.17 -7.14 6.39
N ALA A 201 13.64 -6.87 7.58
CA ALA A 201 12.26 -6.41 7.76
C ALA A 201 12.04 -5.05 7.07
N GLN A 202 12.98 -4.12 7.22
CA GLN A 202 12.94 -2.83 6.55
C GLN A 202 13.03 -2.97 5.03
N GLY A 203 13.90 -3.84 4.50
CA GLY A 203 14.01 -4.10 3.06
C GLY A 203 12.71 -4.62 2.47
N LYS A 204 12.09 -5.63 3.10
CA LYS A 204 10.78 -6.16 2.69
C LYS A 204 9.67 -5.12 2.80
N GLY A 205 9.67 -4.33 3.88
CA GLY A 205 8.72 -3.25 4.11
C GLY A 205 8.81 -2.16 3.04
N HIS A 206 10.03 -1.73 2.70
CA HIS A 206 10.26 -0.77 1.61
C HIS A 206 9.88 -1.34 0.24
N GLY A 207 10.14 -2.62 -0.02
CA GLY A 207 9.66 -3.27 -1.24
C GLY A 207 8.14 -3.30 -1.35
N GLY A 208 7.43 -3.61 -0.27
CA GLY A 208 5.97 -3.57 -0.23
C GLY A 208 5.40 -2.15 -0.34
N TYR A 209 6.03 -1.19 0.32
CA TYR A 209 5.67 0.22 0.21
C TYR A 209 5.86 0.74 -1.22
N ALA A 210 7.00 0.40 -1.85
CA ALA A 210 7.26 0.70 -3.25
C ALA A 210 6.16 0.15 -4.14
N ALA A 211 5.82 -1.14 -3.98
CA ALA A 211 4.77 -1.79 -4.76
C ALA A 211 3.41 -1.08 -4.64
N SER A 212 3.05 -0.59 -3.45
CA SER A 212 1.80 0.14 -3.24
C SER A 212 1.73 1.53 -3.91
N ARG A 213 2.88 2.08 -4.31
CA ARG A 213 2.99 3.41 -4.93
C ARG A 213 3.31 3.38 -6.42
N LEU A 214 3.42 2.20 -7.03
CA LEU A 214 3.74 2.10 -8.46
C LEU A 214 2.62 2.63 -9.36
N TRP A 215 1.37 2.62 -8.89
CA TRP A 215 0.26 3.08 -9.71
C TRP A 215 0.32 4.58 -9.95
N ALA A 216 0.33 5.37 -8.87
CA ALA A 216 0.35 6.82 -8.96
C ALA A 216 1.62 7.28 -9.68
N ALA A 217 1.45 8.14 -10.69
CA ALA A 217 2.57 8.86 -11.30
C ALA A 217 2.78 10.19 -10.55
N ASP A 218 2.85 10.12 -9.22
CA ASP A 218 2.97 11.26 -8.30
C ASP A 218 4.42 11.72 -8.07
N GLY A 219 5.38 11.09 -8.76
CA GLY A 219 6.78 11.47 -8.78
C GLY A 219 7.71 10.55 -7.99
N ASP A 220 7.19 9.67 -7.13
CA ASP A 220 8.00 8.69 -6.39
C ASP A 220 8.64 7.65 -7.35
N TYR A 221 7.88 7.25 -8.38
CA TYR A 221 8.34 6.34 -9.43
C TYR A 221 8.04 6.93 -10.81
N THR A 222 9.10 7.25 -11.55
CA THR A 222 8.95 7.88 -12.87
C THR A 222 8.32 6.92 -13.87
N ALA A 223 7.23 7.36 -14.51
CA ALA A 223 6.63 6.68 -15.64
C ALA A 223 7.57 6.74 -16.85
N VAL A 224 7.77 5.61 -17.52
CA VAL A 224 8.64 5.53 -18.70
C VAL A 224 7.99 4.74 -19.82
N GLN A 225 8.32 5.13 -21.05
CA GLN A 225 8.14 4.30 -22.22
C GLN A 225 9.49 3.70 -22.63
N LEU A 226 9.46 2.43 -23.01
CA LEU A 226 10.60 1.67 -23.50
C LEU A 226 10.37 1.38 -24.99
N ASP A 227 11.21 1.96 -25.85
CA ASP A 227 11.22 1.68 -27.28
C ASP A 227 12.32 0.65 -27.58
N THR A 228 11.98 -0.43 -28.28
CA THR A 228 12.88 -1.53 -28.64
C THR A 228 12.79 -1.92 -30.11
N THR A 229 13.87 -2.46 -30.67
CA THR A 229 13.88 -3.01 -32.05
C THR A 229 13.47 -4.47 -32.13
N GLU A 230 13.42 -5.17 -30.99
CA GLU A 230 13.03 -6.57 -30.89
C GLU A 230 11.80 -6.72 -29.99
N ALA A 231 10.94 -7.69 -30.30
CA ALA A 231 9.76 -7.96 -29.50
C ALA A 231 10.13 -8.66 -28.19
N LEU A 232 9.90 -7.99 -27.06
CA LEU A 232 10.15 -8.53 -25.72
C LEU A 232 9.08 -9.51 -25.23
N ASN A 233 7.97 -9.68 -25.96
CA ASN A 233 6.84 -10.57 -25.63
C ASN A 233 6.37 -10.45 -24.18
N LEU A 234 6.18 -9.20 -23.72
CA LEU A 234 5.70 -8.91 -22.38
C LEU A 234 4.18 -9.16 -22.26
N PRO A 235 3.65 -9.54 -21.08
CA PRO A 235 2.23 -9.74 -20.87
C PRO A 235 1.39 -8.47 -21.14
N ASP A 236 0.47 -8.53 -22.12
CA ASP A 236 -0.37 -7.40 -22.54
C ASP A 236 -1.39 -6.94 -21.47
N ASN A 237 -1.59 -7.73 -20.42
CA ASN A 237 -2.44 -7.36 -19.28
C ASN A 237 -1.76 -6.37 -18.32
N LEU A 238 -0.45 -6.15 -18.42
CA LEU A 238 0.31 -5.25 -17.52
C LEU A 238 1.01 -4.11 -18.26
N VAL A 239 1.25 -4.26 -19.56
CA VAL A 239 1.87 -3.23 -20.39
C VAL A 239 1.08 -3.02 -21.67
N LYS A 240 1.05 -1.78 -22.17
CA LYS A 240 0.54 -1.49 -23.52
C LYS A 240 1.68 -1.58 -24.51
N THR A 241 1.55 -2.51 -25.45
CA THR A 241 2.48 -2.72 -26.56
C THR A 241 1.93 -2.03 -27.80
N THR A 242 2.71 -1.14 -28.42
CA THR A 242 2.35 -0.49 -29.69
C THR A 242 3.48 -0.70 -30.70
N VAL A 243 3.15 -1.17 -31.90
CA VAL A 243 4.10 -1.27 -33.00
C VAL A 243 4.10 0.06 -33.76
N LEU A 244 5.22 0.76 -33.76
CA LEU A 244 5.37 2.00 -34.50
C LEU A 244 5.74 1.70 -35.96
N PRO A 245 5.17 2.44 -36.92
CA PRO A 245 5.50 2.26 -38.34
C PRO A 245 6.98 2.56 -38.57
N SER A 246 7.62 1.76 -39.42
CA SER A 246 9.02 1.94 -39.79
C SER A 246 9.24 3.29 -40.46
N GLN A 247 10.27 4.03 -40.03
CA GLN A 247 10.69 5.30 -40.61
C GLN A 247 11.47 5.06 -41.93
N GLY A 248 10.88 4.34 -42.87
CA GLY A 248 11.45 4.07 -44.21
C GLY A 248 11.38 2.60 -44.66
N PRO A 249 11.74 2.31 -45.93
CA PRO A 249 11.54 0.99 -46.55
C PRO A 249 12.36 -0.15 -45.94
N SER A 250 13.41 0.17 -45.16
CA SER A 250 14.38 -0.80 -44.62
C SER A 250 14.67 -0.62 -43.12
N ALA A 251 13.90 0.21 -42.41
CA ALA A 251 14.06 0.38 -40.97
C ALA A 251 13.35 -0.77 -40.22
N PRO A 252 13.98 -1.38 -39.20
CA PRO A 252 13.32 -2.40 -38.40
C PRO A 252 12.08 -1.82 -37.69
N PRO A 253 11.05 -2.64 -37.42
CA PRO A 253 9.90 -2.20 -36.63
C PRO A 253 10.34 -1.79 -35.22
N LEU A 254 9.74 -0.74 -34.69
CA LEU A 254 9.96 -0.29 -33.32
C LEU A 254 8.77 -0.69 -32.44
N TYR A 255 9.05 -1.42 -31.37
CA TYR A 255 8.08 -1.84 -30.37
C TYR A 255 8.15 -0.87 -29.19
N ARG A 256 7.04 -0.18 -28.93
CA ARG A 256 6.87 0.73 -27.80
C ARG A 256 6.11 0.04 -26.69
N TYR A 257 6.73 -0.04 -25.52
CA TYR A 257 6.13 -0.52 -24.29
C TYR A 257 5.85 0.66 -23.35
N GLN A 258 4.59 0.81 -22.92
CA GLN A 258 4.13 1.82 -21.97
C GLN A 258 3.70 1.15 -20.66
N CYS A 259 3.25 1.95 -19.68
CA CYS A 259 2.84 1.49 -18.35
C CYS A 259 3.98 0.96 -17.46
N LEU A 260 5.22 1.38 -17.72
CA LEU A 260 6.38 1.00 -16.94
C LEU A 260 6.75 2.11 -15.94
N ARG A 261 7.29 1.68 -14.80
CA ARG A 261 7.84 2.50 -13.73
C ARG A 261 9.30 2.16 -13.53
N VAL A 262 10.15 3.18 -13.34
CA VAL A 262 11.54 2.96 -12.94
C VAL A 262 11.56 2.66 -11.45
N LEU A 263 11.81 1.41 -11.09
CA LEU A 263 11.97 1.00 -9.70
C LEU A 263 13.34 1.44 -9.15
N GLU A 264 14.38 1.27 -9.97
CA GLU A 264 15.76 1.57 -9.60
C GLU A 264 16.56 1.84 -10.88
N ALA A 265 17.43 2.84 -10.87
CA ALA A 265 18.38 3.12 -11.94
C ALA A 265 19.78 3.18 -11.34
N HIS A 266 20.60 2.17 -11.60
CA HIS A 266 21.93 2.03 -11.01
C HIS A 266 22.91 1.39 -11.99
N GLY A 267 24.17 1.85 -12.00
CA GLY A 267 25.23 1.25 -12.83
C GLY A 267 24.92 1.25 -14.34
N GLY A 268 24.16 2.24 -14.82
CA GLY A 268 23.69 2.31 -16.22
C GLY A 268 22.60 1.31 -16.58
N ARG A 269 22.00 0.63 -15.59
CA ARG A 269 20.92 -0.33 -15.75
C ARG A 269 19.66 0.20 -15.09
N TYR A 270 18.52 -0.03 -15.74
CA TYR A 270 17.21 0.39 -15.27
C TYR A 270 16.38 -0.85 -14.97
N VAL A 271 15.87 -0.93 -13.75
CA VAL A 271 14.87 -1.90 -13.37
C VAL A 271 13.50 -1.28 -13.60
N LEU A 272 12.75 -1.83 -14.55
CA LEU A 272 11.41 -1.40 -14.85
C LEU A 272 10.40 -2.43 -14.36
N VAL A 273 9.32 -1.94 -13.79
CA VAL A 273 8.18 -2.74 -13.33
C VAL A 273 6.88 -2.15 -13.87
N PRO A 274 5.85 -2.96 -14.16
CA PRO A 274 4.54 -2.44 -14.54
C PRO A 274 3.89 -1.57 -13.45
N ALA A 275 3.06 -0.60 -13.83
CA ALA A 275 2.32 0.23 -12.89
C ALA A 275 1.35 -0.59 -12.00
N ARG A 276 0.72 -1.63 -12.58
CA ARG A 276 -0.19 -2.56 -11.88
C ARG A 276 0.51 -3.82 -11.35
N TRP A 277 1.79 -3.70 -11.00
CA TRP A 277 2.57 -4.82 -10.47
C TRP A 277 1.94 -5.38 -9.19
N SER A 278 1.85 -6.70 -9.09
CA SER A 278 1.43 -7.43 -7.89
C SER A 278 2.34 -8.63 -7.66
N ARG A 279 2.33 -9.21 -6.45
CA ARG A 279 3.13 -10.41 -6.16
C ARG A 279 2.74 -11.65 -6.98
N GLU A 280 1.50 -11.69 -7.47
CA GLU A 280 0.96 -12.86 -8.17
C GLU A 280 1.21 -12.80 -9.68
N GLN A 281 1.17 -11.60 -10.27
CA GLN A 281 1.21 -11.42 -11.72
C GLN A 281 2.35 -10.50 -12.19
N GLY A 282 2.99 -9.78 -11.28
CA GLY A 282 4.02 -8.79 -11.60
C GLY A 282 5.35 -9.41 -12.02
N TYR A 283 6.07 -8.69 -12.88
CA TYR A 283 7.44 -9.02 -13.29
C TYR A 283 8.30 -7.76 -13.27
N ALA A 284 9.63 -7.96 -13.27
CA ALA A 284 10.60 -6.89 -13.39
C ALA A 284 11.50 -7.17 -14.59
N ILE A 285 11.79 -6.13 -15.36
CA ILE A 285 12.72 -6.18 -16.49
C ILE A 285 13.92 -5.30 -16.18
N THR A 286 15.12 -5.79 -16.46
CA THR A 286 16.34 -5.00 -16.35
C THR A 286 16.81 -4.65 -17.75
N VAL A 287 16.91 -3.36 -18.04
CA VAL A 287 17.25 -2.84 -19.36
C VAL A 287 18.50 -1.96 -19.25
N THR A 288 19.41 -2.13 -20.21
CA THR A 288 20.54 -1.22 -20.42
C THR A 288 20.19 -0.27 -21.55
N PRO A 289 20.09 1.05 -21.30
CA PRO A 289 19.84 2.01 -22.36
C PRO A 289 20.97 1.99 -23.39
N ASP A 290 20.62 1.76 -24.65
CA ASP A 290 21.55 1.72 -25.77
C ASP A 290 20.84 2.19 -27.06
N ALA A 291 21.44 1.95 -28.22
CA ALA A 291 20.84 2.33 -29.50
C ALA A 291 19.57 1.54 -29.86
N THR A 292 19.38 0.37 -29.24
CA THR A 292 18.24 -0.54 -29.45
C THR A 292 17.20 -0.44 -28.36
N HIS A 293 17.56 -0.01 -27.15
CA HIS A 293 16.69 0.15 -25.99
C HIS A 293 16.68 1.61 -25.55
N ARG A 294 15.66 2.36 -25.99
CA ARG A 294 15.52 3.77 -25.63
C ARG A 294 14.47 3.92 -24.54
N ILE A 295 14.87 4.46 -23.39
CA ILE A 295 13.99 4.80 -22.28
C ILE A 295 13.66 6.30 -22.35
N THR A 296 12.37 6.63 -22.33
CA THR A 296 11.91 8.03 -22.30
C THR A 296 10.97 8.23 -21.11
N GLY A 297 11.25 9.22 -20.27
CA GLY A 297 10.38 9.61 -19.16
C GLY A 297 9.10 10.27 -19.66
N ILE A 298 7.97 9.91 -19.05
CA ILE A 298 6.66 10.52 -19.28
C ILE A 298 6.40 11.42 -18.08
N VAL A 299 6.17 12.71 -18.35
CA VAL A 299 5.92 13.73 -17.33
C VAL A 299 4.43 13.99 -17.14
N ASP A 300 3.60 13.57 -18.10
CA ASP A 300 2.16 13.77 -18.04
C ASP A 300 1.53 12.73 -17.11
N SER A 301 1.20 13.17 -15.89
CA SER A 301 0.55 12.36 -14.88
C SER A 301 -0.73 13.02 -14.42
N THR A 302 -1.84 12.72 -15.10
CA THR A 302 -3.14 12.90 -14.46
C THR A 302 -3.20 11.94 -13.27
N PRO A 303 -3.41 12.43 -12.03
CA PRO A 303 -3.51 11.57 -10.87
C PRO A 303 -4.81 10.77 -10.97
N VAL A 304 -4.72 9.51 -11.38
CA VAL A 304 -5.84 8.57 -11.40
C VAL A 304 -5.65 7.60 -10.25
N VAL A 305 -6.62 7.55 -9.35
CA VAL A 305 -6.62 6.64 -8.21
C VAL A 305 -6.98 5.22 -8.67
N GLN A 306 -6.36 4.20 -8.08
CA GLN A 306 -6.78 2.81 -8.27
C GLN A 306 -8.21 2.60 -7.78
N GLY A 307 -8.89 1.65 -8.39
CA GLY A 307 -10.21 1.25 -7.93
C GLY A 307 -10.98 0.39 -8.93
N PRO A 308 -12.17 -0.11 -8.53
CA PRO A 308 -12.94 -1.05 -9.33
C PRO A 308 -13.42 -0.47 -10.67
N SER A 309 -13.48 0.86 -10.83
CA SER A 309 -13.82 1.53 -12.09
C SER A 309 -12.64 1.66 -13.06
N ILE A 310 -11.41 1.35 -12.62
CA ILE A 310 -10.18 1.55 -13.38
C ILE A 310 -9.38 0.24 -13.50
N ASP A 311 -9.09 -0.40 -12.37
CA ASP A 311 -8.15 -1.52 -12.27
C ASP A 311 -8.45 -2.66 -13.23
N PRO A 312 -9.70 -3.07 -13.49
CA PRO A 312 -9.97 -4.17 -14.42
C PRO A 312 -9.73 -3.81 -15.90
N PHE A 313 -9.74 -2.53 -16.24
CA PHE A 313 -9.87 -2.06 -17.62
C PHE A 313 -8.60 -1.44 -18.20
N TRP A 314 -7.72 -0.89 -17.35
CA TRP A 314 -6.47 -0.25 -17.79
C TRP A 314 -5.24 -0.85 -17.11
N GLN A 315 -4.14 -0.94 -17.88
CA GLN A 315 -2.85 -1.41 -17.41
C GLN A 315 -2.12 -0.36 -16.54
N CYS A 316 -2.39 0.92 -16.76
CA CYS A 316 -1.78 2.04 -16.03
C CYS A 316 -2.63 3.31 -16.11
N PRO A 317 -2.43 4.28 -15.20
CA PRO A 317 -3.23 5.50 -15.16
C PRO A 317 -3.05 6.42 -16.38
N GLU A 318 -1.91 6.37 -17.07
CA GLU A 318 -1.62 7.23 -18.24
C GLU A 318 -2.49 6.89 -19.46
N LEU A 319 -3.10 5.71 -19.47
CA LEU A 319 -4.01 5.28 -20.52
C LEU A 319 -5.48 5.56 -20.20
N VAL A 320 -5.77 5.98 -18.96
CA VAL A 320 -7.13 6.25 -18.53
C VAL A 320 -7.58 7.55 -19.18
N ARG A 321 -8.52 7.43 -20.12
CA ARG A 321 -9.12 8.57 -20.80
C ARG A 321 -10.32 9.09 -20.03
N SER A 322 -10.44 10.41 -19.92
CA SER A 322 -11.68 11.07 -19.48
C SER A 322 -12.61 11.31 -20.67
N TYR A 323 -13.89 11.05 -20.46
CA TYR A 323 -14.97 11.17 -21.45
C TYR A 323 -15.79 12.44 -21.23
N GLY A 324 -16.30 13.02 -22.32
CA GLY A 324 -17.18 14.19 -22.28
C GLY A 324 -18.61 13.87 -22.72
N LYS A 325 -19.47 14.89 -22.74
CA LYS A 325 -20.87 14.79 -23.18
C LYS A 325 -21.07 14.09 -24.54
N PRO A 326 -20.27 14.36 -25.60
CA PRO A 326 -20.46 13.71 -26.90
C PRO A 326 -20.28 12.19 -26.85
N ASP A 327 -19.47 11.68 -25.93
CA ASP A 327 -19.16 10.26 -25.81
C ASP A 327 -20.32 9.47 -25.17
N LEU A 328 -21.27 10.14 -24.51
CA LEU A 328 -22.40 9.47 -23.82
C LEU A 328 -23.40 8.82 -24.79
N GLY A 329 -23.47 9.30 -26.03
CA GLY A 329 -24.45 8.84 -27.01
C GLY A 329 -24.29 7.38 -27.44
N THR A 330 -23.06 6.88 -27.45
CA THR A 330 -22.75 5.51 -27.88
C THR A 330 -22.88 4.48 -26.77
N ILE A 331 -22.98 4.93 -25.51
CA ILE A 331 -23.02 4.08 -24.30
C ILE A 331 -24.40 3.43 -24.12
N LEU A 332 -25.48 4.18 -24.40
CA LEU A 332 -26.85 3.69 -24.22
C LEU A 332 -27.19 2.59 -25.23
N ILE A 333 -27.79 1.50 -24.76
CA ILE A 333 -28.16 0.36 -25.60
C ILE A 333 -29.57 0.52 -26.19
N GLY A 334 -29.80 -0.11 -27.35
CA GLY A 334 -31.07 -0.03 -28.07
C GLY A 334 -32.14 -0.98 -27.50
N PRO A 335 -33.43 -0.76 -27.81
CA PRO A 335 -34.52 -1.60 -27.32
C PRO A 335 -34.43 -3.08 -27.71
N GLU A 336 -33.84 -3.41 -28.87
CA GLU A 336 -33.69 -4.81 -29.33
C GLU A 336 -32.69 -5.60 -28.49
N GLU A 337 -31.58 -4.97 -28.13
CA GLU A 337 -30.55 -5.57 -27.26
C GLU A 337 -31.08 -5.74 -25.84
N VAL A 338 -31.79 -4.71 -25.31
CA VAL A 338 -32.46 -4.80 -24.01
C VAL A 338 -33.45 -5.96 -23.98
N GLN A 339 -34.30 -6.12 -25.00
CA GLN A 339 -35.25 -7.24 -25.09
C GLN A 339 -34.58 -8.60 -24.94
N THR A 340 -33.42 -8.76 -25.58
CA THR A 340 -32.62 -9.98 -25.50
C THR A 340 -32.08 -10.21 -24.09
N ILE A 341 -31.56 -9.17 -23.43
CA ILE A 341 -30.99 -9.26 -22.08
C ILE A 341 -32.09 -9.55 -21.04
N VAL A 342 -33.20 -8.82 -21.06
CA VAL A 342 -34.24 -8.92 -20.02
C VAL A 342 -35.31 -9.99 -20.30
N ASP A 343 -35.19 -10.73 -21.41
CA ASP A 343 -36.19 -11.70 -21.89
C ASP A 343 -37.61 -11.11 -21.94
N ALA A 344 -37.72 -9.92 -22.55
CA ALA A 344 -38.98 -9.21 -22.75
C ALA A 344 -39.25 -9.01 -24.25
N ARG A 345 -40.52 -8.80 -24.60
CA ARG A 345 -40.94 -8.57 -25.99
C ARG A 345 -41.61 -7.22 -26.14
N GLY A 346 -41.51 -6.65 -27.33
CA GLY A 346 -42.23 -5.44 -27.70
C GLY A 346 -41.70 -4.15 -27.08
N LEU A 347 -40.47 -4.16 -26.55
CA LEU A 347 -39.87 -2.96 -25.98
C LEU A 347 -39.55 -1.94 -27.07
N ARG A 348 -39.85 -0.67 -26.78
CA ARG A 348 -39.61 0.47 -27.68
C ARG A 348 -39.08 1.64 -26.87
N ALA A 349 -38.31 2.52 -27.51
CA ALA A 349 -37.95 3.78 -26.88
C ALA A 349 -39.22 4.61 -26.64
N ALA A 350 -39.38 5.16 -25.44
CA ALA A 350 -40.54 5.97 -25.07
C ALA A 350 -40.52 7.35 -25.77
N GLY A 351 -39.33 7.82 -26.17
CA GLY A 351 -39.10 9.10 -26.84
C GLY A 351 -37.64 9.26 -27.26
N PRO A 352 -37.26 10.48 -27.71
CA PRO A 352 -35.85 10.81 -27.93
C PRO A 352 -35.08 10.79 -26.60
N ASP A 353 -33.77 10.63 -26.68
CA ASP A 353 -32.90 10.71 -25.50
C ASP A 353 -32.99 12.11 -24.88
N VAL A 354 -32.94 12.16 -23.55
CA VAL A 354 -32.87 13.41 -22.79
C VAL A 354 -31.41 13.70 -22.48
N ASP A 355 -30.91 14.81 -23.02
CA ASP A 355 -29.55 15.31 -22.75
C ASP A 355 -29.63 16.44 -21.71
N THR A 356 -28.89 16.30 -20.61
CA THR A 356 -28.77 17.31 -19.56
C THR A 356 -27.36 17.90 -19.58
N ASP A 357 -27.26 19.24 -19.58
CA ASP A 357 -25.99 19.97 -19.51
C ASP A 357 -25.44 20.07 -18.08
N ASP A 358 -24.16 20.39 -17.98
CA ASP A 358 -23.46 20.73 -16.73
C ASP A 358 -24.03 22.07 -16.20
N ALA A 359 -25.14 21.99 -15.45
CA ALA A 359 -25.85 23.13 -14.89
C ALA A 359 -25.62 23.21 -13.37
N PRO A 360 -25.42 24.41 -12.80
CA PRO A 360 -25.46 24.57 -11.35
C PRO A 360 -26.90 24.29 -10.87
N ALA A 361 -27.12 23.26 -10.04
CA ALA A 361 -28.44 23.02 -9.50
C ALA A 361 -28.66 23.86 -8.23
N THR A 362 -29.81 24.53 -8.18
CA THR A 362 -30.43 25.03 -6.96
C THR A 362 -30.94 23.85 -6.13
N GLY A 363 -30.10 23.28 -5.27
CA GLY A 363 -30.49 22.19 -4.36
C GLY A 363 -29.38 21.85 -3.37
N THR A 364 -29.70 21.87 -2.08
CA THR A 364 -28.76 21.67 -0.97
C THR A 364 -28.22 20.24 -0.91
N SER A 365 -26.89 20.12 -0.80
CA SER A 365 -26.16 18.88 -0.57
C SER A 365 -26.74 18.09 0.61
N THR A 366 -27.22 16.88 0.36
CA THR A 366 -27.68 15.97 1.41
C THR A 366 -26.48 15.29 2.07
N PRO A 367 -26.35 15.33 3.41
CA PRO A 367 -25.28 14.63 4.13
C PRO A 367 -25.46 13.11 4.04
N ALA A 368 -24.35 12.36 4.09
CA ALA A 368 -24.23 10.93 3.75
C ALA A 368 -24.92 9.94 4.71
N GLU A 369 -25.36 10.38 5.89
CA GLU A 369 -25.90 9.49 6.93
C GLU A 369 -27.42 9.28 6.82
N GLY A 370 -27.88 8.06 7.14
CA GLY A 370 -29.30 7.67 7.21
C GLY A 370 -29.88 7.15 5.90
N CYS A 371 -31.20 6.89 5.83
CA CYS A 371 -31.89 6.69 4.56
C CYS A 371 -32.56 7.98 4.04
N ALA A 372 -32.72 8.99 4.92
CA ALA A 372 -33.42 10.27 4.68
C ALA A 372 -32.51 11.50 4.74
N PRO A 373 -32.91 12.63 4.12
CA PRO A 373 -32.24 13.92 4.30
C PRO A 373 -32.31 14.39 5.75
N GLU A 374 -31.19 14.85 6.32
CA GLU A 374 -31.10 15.37 7.70
C GLU A 374 -31.98 16.60 7.98
N GLY A 375 -32.46 17.29 6.92
CA GLY A 375 -33.30 18.49 7.01
C GLY A 375 -34.83 18.27 7.03
N ASP A 376 -35.31 17.05 6.79
CA ASP A 376 -36.74 16.71 6.88
C ASP A 376 -36.95 15.22 7.26
N PRO A 377 -36.96 14.90 8.57
CA PRO A 377 -37.18 13.53 9.06
C PRO A 377 -38.63 13.03 8.89
N SER A 378 -39.55 13.87 8.39
CA SER A 378 -40.96 13.54 8.16
C SER A 378 -41.31 13.29 6.69
N GLY A 379 -40.42 13.65 5.76
CA GLY A 379 -40.55 13.37 4.33
C GLY A 379 -40.15 11.93 4.00
N ILE A 380 -40.79 11.34 2.97
CA ILE A 380 -40.39 10.02 2.49
C ILE A 380 -38.95 10.14 1.94
N PRO A 381 -37.98 9.38 2.47
CA PRO A 381 -36.55 9.51 2.15
C PRO A 381 -36.27 9.34 0.64
N ALA A 382 -35.60 10.25 -0.08
CA ALA A 382 -35.30 10.00 -1.51
C ALA A 382 -34.18 8.95 -1.67
N ALA A 383 -34.48 7.65 -1.70
CA ALA A 383 -33.48 6.61 -1.96
C ALA A 383 -33.37 6.29 -3.45
N LEU A 384 -32.78 7.21 -4.18
CA LEU A 384 -32.13 6.95 -5.45
C LEU A 384 -30.86 7.78 -5.43
N PRO A 385 -29.75 7.28 -5.99
CA PRO A 385 -28.38 7.62 -5.59
C PRO A 385 -28.21 9.13 -5.44
N PRO A 386 -27.47 9.62 -4.43
CA PRO A 386 -27.33 11.04 -4.12
C PRO A 386 -26.58 11.74 -5.24
N TYR A 387 -27.28 11.98 -6.35
CA TYR A 387 -26.76 12.64 -7.51
C TYR A 387 -26.23 14.00 -7.03
N PRO A 388 -24.99 14.35 -7.38
CA PRO A 388 -24.38 15.56 -6.86
C PRO A 388 -25.24 16.79 -7.18
N ALA A 389 -25.15 17.80 -6.31
CA ALA A 389 -25.85 19.08 -6.48
C ALA A 389 -25.46 19.83 -7.76
N ARG A 390 -24.39 19.42 -8.44
CA ARG A 390 -24.15 19.73 -9.85
C ARG A 390 -24.51 18.49 -10.66
N VAL A 391 -25.44 18.63 -11.60
CA VAL A 391 -25.83 17.51 -12.44
C VAL A 391 -24.67 17.26 -13.42
N PRO A 392 -23.96 16.11 -13.33
CA PRO A 392 -22.94 15.78 -14.32
C PRO A 392 -23.61 15.75 -15.70
N ALA A 393 -22.90 16.11 -16.76
CA ALA A 393 -23.47 15.98 -18.09
C ALA A 393 -23.98 14.54 -18.27
N ALA A 394 -25.26 14.42 -18.60
CA ALA A 394 -25.97 13.15 -18.53
C ALA A 394 -26.81 12.95 -19.77
N ARG A 395 -26.91 11.70 -20.19
CA ARG A 395 -27.81 11.26 -21.25
C ARG A 395 -28.69 10.14 -20.73
N GLU A 396 -29.99 10.27 -20.96
CA GLU A 396 -31.00 9.34 -20.48
C GLU A 396 -31.87 8.82 -21.61
N ARG A 397 -32.22 7.53 -21.54
CA ARG A 397 -33.17 6.88 -22.44
C ARG A 397 -34.15 6.06 -21.64
N GLU A 398 -35.42 6.25 -21.93
CA GLU A 398 -36.52 5.45 -21.40
C GLU A 398 -37.01 4.46 -22.45
N ILE A 399 -37.20 3.22 -22.03
CA ILE A 399 -37.67 2.09 -22.85
C ILE A 399 -38.88 1.49 -22.15
N THR A 400 -39.96 1.36 -22.89
CA THR A 400 -41.26 0.88 -22.39
C THR A 400 -41.75 -0.32 -23.20
N GLY A 401 -42.49 -1.19 -22.53
CA GLY A 401 -43.29 -2.25 -23.12
C GLY A 401 -44.63 -2.40 -22.38
N ASP A 402 -45.34 -3.50 -22.59
CA ASP A 402 -46.67 -3.72 -22.02
C ASP A 402 -46.68 -3.66 -20.48
N ILE A 403 -45.66 -4.24 -19.85
CA ILE A 403 -45.49 -4.27 -18.38
C ILE A 403 -44.09 -3.84 -17.93
N VAL A 404 -43.13 -3.81 -18.85
CA VAL A 404 -41.73 -3.55 -18.55
C VAL A 404 -41.44 -2.07 -18.72
N TRP A 405 -40.77 -1.50 -17.72
CA TRP A 405 -40.24 -0.16 -17.78
C TRP A 405 -38.75 -0.19 -17.49
N LEU A 406 -37.97 0.51 -18.29
CA LEU A 406 -36.54 0.59 -18.15
C LEU A 406 -36.04 2.01 -18.42
N ARG A 407 -35.22 2.52 -17.51
CA ARG A 407 -34.52 3.79 -17.68
C ARG A 407 -33.01 3.53 -17.66
N GLN A 408 -32.31 3.97 -18.70
CA GLN A 408 -30.85 3.97 -18.78
C GLN A 408 -30.34 5.39 -18.63
N ARG A 409 -29.27 5.59 -17.86
CA ARG A 409 -28.60 6.87 -17.71
C ARG A 409 -27.09 6.67 -17.79
N ALA A 410 -26.41 7.51 -18.57
CA ALA A 410 -24.96 7.63 -18.59
C ALA A 410 -24.57 9.05 -18.17
N MET A 411 -23.60 9.19 -17.27
CA MET A 411 -23.18 10.46 -16.68
C MET A 411 -21.66 10.61 -16.77
N SER A 412 -21.17 11.76 -17.19
CA SER A 412 -19.74 12.08 -17.18
C SER A 412 -19.38 13.02 -16.03
N PHE A 413 -18.48 12.55 -15.16
CA PHE A 413 -17.88 13.33 -14.07
C PHE A 413 -16.62 14.06 -14.53
N ALA A 414 -16.11 15.01 -13.75
CA ALA A 414 -14.94 15.79 -14.16
C ALA A 414 -13.68 14.92 -14.27
N ASN A 415 -13.54 13.91 -13.42
CA ASN A 415 -12.42 12.98 -13.39
C ASN A 415 -12.85 11.60 -12.84
N PRO A 416 -12.03 10.55 -13.02
CA PRO A 416 -12.35 9.22 -12.52
C PRO A 416 -12.48 9.11 -10.99
N ALA A 417 -11.78 9.96 -10.24
CA ALA A 417 -11.83 9.93 -8.78
C ALA A 417 -13.21 10.37 -8.27
N GLU A 418 -13.82 11.39 -8.86
CA GLU A 418 -15.19 11.82 -8.52
C GLU A 418 -16.24 10.75 -8.83
N ALA A 419 -16.09 10.02 -9.96
CA ALA A 419 -16.97 8.91 -10.31
C ALA A 419 -16.85 7.75 -9.29
N ALA A 420 -15.62 7.42 -8.88
CA ALA A 420 -15.36 6.40 -7.87
C ALA A 420 -15.92 6.81 -6.49
N GLU A 421 -15.73 8.07 -6.09
CA GLU A 421 -16.27 8.61 -4.84
C GLU A 421 -17.80 8.61 -4.84
N PHE A 422 -18.43 8.92 -5.98
CA PHE A 422 -19.88 8.79 -6.16
C PHE A 422 -20.33 7.34 -5.94
N MET A 423 -19.71 6.37 -6.60
CA MET A 423 -20.04 4.95 -6.40
C MET A 423 -19.90 4.50 -4.95
N ALA A 424 -18.85 4.93 -4.25
CA ALA A 424 -18.64 4.62 -2.84
C ALA A 424 -19.75 5.23 -1.95
N ARG A 425 -20.15 6.48 -2.20
CA ARG A 425 -21.28 7.12 -1.48
C ARG A 425 -22.60 6.41 -1.74
N VAL A 426 -22.84 5.96 -2.96
CA VAL A 426 -24.04 5.19 -3.31
C VAL A 426 -24.06 3.88 -2.53
N GLN A 427 -22.96 3.13 -2.55
CA GLN A 427 -22.84 1.86 -1.82
C GLN A 427 -23.09 2.03 -0.32
N ASP A 428 -22.46 3.03 0.29
CA ASP A 428 -22.60 3.32 1.72
C ASP A 428 -24.05 3.68 2.08
N ARG A 429 -24.68 4.60 1.32
CA ARG A 429 -26.09 4.97 1.48
C ARG A 429 -27.02 3.77 1.35
N TRP A 430 -26.79 2.95 0.33
CA TRP A 430 -27.57 1.75 0.08
C TRP A 430 -27.44 0.74 1.22
N GLY A 431 -26.27 0.65 1.85
CA GLY A 431 -26.05 -0.11 3.08
C GLY A 431 -26.95 0.31 4.23
N TYR A 432 -27.14 1.62 4.44
CA TYR A 432 -28.03 2.15 5.49
C TYR A 432 -29.52 2.01 5.18
N CYS A 433 -29.90 1.93 3.92
CA CYS A 433 -31.30 1.87 3.50
C CYS A 433 -31.88 0.45 3.38
N VAL A 434 -31.11 -0.61 3.62
CA VAL A 434 -31.59 -2.00 3.49
C VAL A 434 -32.78 -2.24 4.43
N GLY A 435 -33.92 -2.65 3.87
CA GLY A 435 -35.16 -2.91 4.62
C GLY A 435 -35.99 -1.66 4.95
N GLU A 436 -35.49 -0.47 4.66
CA GLU A 436 -36.19 0.79 4.90
C GLU A 436 -37.10 1.17 3.73
N THR A 437 -38.12 2.00 4.01
CA THR A 437 -39.00 2.54 2.97
C THR A 437 -38.53 3.93 2.55
N ALA A 438 -38.39 4.12 1.26
CA ALA A 438 -37.87 5.33 0.67
C ALA A 438 -38.61 5.72 -0.63
N ALA A 439 -38.66 7.02 -0.92
CA ALA A 439 -39.15 7.63 -2.13
C ALA A 439 -38.18 7.38 -3.28
N VAL A 440 -38.65 6.63 -4.27
CA VAL A 440 -37.92 6.21 -5.45
C VAL A 440 -38.65 6.76 -6.66
N ASN A 441 -37.94 7.48 -7.53
CA ASN A 441 -38.50 7.99 -8.78
C ASN A 441 -38.70 6.84 -9.79
N ARG A 442 -39.97 6.48 -10.02
CA ARG A 442 -40.43 5.53 -11.03
C ARG A 442 -41.41 6.26 -11.94
N HIS A 443 -41.21 6.17 -13.25
CA HIS A 443 -42.04 6.88 -14.25
C HIS A 443 -42.15 8.40 -14.04
N GLY A 444 -41.07 9.05 -13.57
CA GLY A 444 -41.06 10.49 -13.31
C GLY A 444 -41.76 10.91 -12.02
N GLN A 445 -42.26 9.99 -11.21
CA GLN A 445 -42.94 10.25 -9.94
C GLN A 445 -42.21 9.59 -8.77
N ALA A 446 -42.09 10.31 -7.65
CA ALA A 446 -41.55 9.76 -6.42
C ALA A 446 -42.59 8.84 -5.76
N GLN A 447 -42.27 7.55 -5.64
CA GLN A 447 -43.13 6.53 -5.06
C GLN A 447 -42.46 5.92 -3.82
N PRO A 448 -43.17 5.66 -2.71
CA PRO A 448 -42.60 4.92 -1.59
C PRO A 448 -42.33 3.48 -2.00
N ARG A 449 -41.13 2.98 -1.70
CA ARG A 449 -40.63 1.64 -2.04
C ARG A 449 -39.80 1.10 -0.89
N THR A 450 -39.93 -0.19 -0.61
CA THR A 450 -39.10 -0.88 0.39
C THR A 450 -37.85 -1.41 -0.29
N LEU A 451 -36.67 -1.02 0.21
CA LEU A 451 -35.41 -1.42 -0.40
C LEU A 451 -34.96 -2.80 0.10
N GLY A 452 -34.52 -3.64 -0.83
CA GLY A 452 -34.03 -4.98 -0.56
C GLY A 452 -32.56 -5.01 -0.12
N THR A 453 -31.93 -6.16 -0.29
CA THR A 453 -30.48 -6.31 0.01
C THR A 453 -29.67 -5.85 -1.18
N HIS A 454 -28.71 -4.95 -0.98
CA HIS A 454 -27.83 -4.52 -2.06
C HIS A 454 -26.86 -5.64 -2.49
N GLY A 455 -26.54 -5.68 -3.77
CA GLY A 455 -25.54 -6.57 -4.36
C GLY A 455 -24.33 -5.79 -4.87
N LEU A 456 -23.16 -6.43 -4.86
CA LEU A 456 -21.94 -5.94 -5.52
C LEU A 456 -21.30 -7.10 -6.28
N GLN A 457 -21.36 -7.05 -7.61
CA GLN A 457 -20.77 -8.07 -8.48
C GLN A 457 -19.93 -7.40 -9.56
N GLU A 458 -18.64 -7.76 -9.65
CA GLU A 458 -17.71 -7.20 -10.65
C GLU A 458 -17.71 -5.66 -10.73
N GLY A 459 -17.84 -4.97 -9.59
CA GLY A 459 -17.90 -3.51 -9.54
C GLY A 459 -19.26 -2.91 -9.97
N ILE A 460 -20.29 -3.74 -10.13
CA ILE A 460 -21.67 -3.34 -10.38
C ILE A 460 -22.45 -3.41 -9.07
N LEU A 461 -22.98 -2.28 -8.62
CA LEU A 461 -23.89 -2.20 -7.49
C LEU A 461 -25.32 -2.46 -7.96
N SER A 462 -26.10 -3.20 -7.20
CA SER A 462 -27.54 -3.34 -7.45
C SER A 462 -28.35 -3.19 -6.17
N MET A 463 -29.53 -2.57 -6.26
CA MET A 463 -30.51 -2.46 -5.19
C MET A 463 -31.87 -2.86 -5.74
N PRO A 464 -32.38 -4.05 -5.39
CA PRO A 464 -33.76 -4.39 -5.68
C PRO A 464 -34.69 -3.63 -4.72
N ASP A 465 -35.92 -3.39 -5.17
CA ASP A 465 -36.93 -2.72 -4.37
C ASP A 465 -38.34 -3.24 -4.69
N SER A 466 -39.23 -3.15 -3.71
CA SER A 466 -40.62 -3.59 -3.81
C SER A 466 -41.62 -2.50 -3.44
N ALA A 467 -42.87 -2.63 -3.89
CA ALA A 467 -43.93 -1.76 -3.39
C ALA A 467 -44.18 -2.06 -1.89
N PRO A 468 -44.55 -1.06 -1.05
CA PRO A 468 -44.68 -1.27 0.40
C PRO A 468 -45.73 -2.32 0.80
N SER A 469 -46.64 -2.65 -0.12
CA SER A 469 -47.68 -3.66 0.07
C SER A 469 -47.22 -5.10 -0.21
N THR A 470 -46.01 -5.30 -0.73
CA THR A 470 -45.49 -6.61 -1.13
C THR A 470 -44.01 -6.76 -0.78
N ALA A 471 -43.60 -7.98 -0.41
CA ALA A 471 -42.19 -8.33 -0.23
C ALA A 471 -41.53 -8.84 -1.51
N VAL A 472 -42.30 -8.96 -2.60
CA VAL A 472 -41.78 -9.41 -3.90
C VAL A 472 -41.17 -8.21 -4.63
N GLU A 473 -39.88 -8.29 -4.89
CA GLU A 473 -39.12 -7.32 -5.66
C GLU A 473 -39.65 -7.26 -7.11
N ASP A 474 -40.18 -6.11 -7.51
CA ASP A 474 -40.69 -5.85 -8.86
C ASP A 474 -39.82 -4.86 -9.65
N CYS A 475 -38.85 -4.22 -8.98
CA CYS A 475 -37.87 -3.34 -9.59
C CYS A 475 -36.45 -3.63 -9.09
N THR A 476 -35.45 -3.22 -9.88
CA THR A 476 -34.05 -3.20 -9.46
C THR A 476 -33.35 -2.02 -10.11
N GLN A 477 -32.60 -1.28 -9.28
CA GLN A 477 -31.65 -0.30 -9.75
C GLN A 477 -30.25 -0.92 -9.77
N ALA A 478 -29.48 -0.69 -10.83
CA ALA A 478 -28.09 -1.10 -10.91
C ALA A 478 -27.18 0.05 -11.39
N LEU A 479 -25.97 0.14 -10.86
CA LEU A 479 -24.97 1.15 -11.21
C LEU A 479 -23.60 0.52 -11.42
N ALA A 480 -22.83 1.08 -12.35
CA ALA A 480 -21.41 0.79 -12.48
C ALA A 480 -20.66 2.04 -12.93
N ALA A 481 -19.35 2.03 -12.73
CA ALA A 481 -18.47 3.09 -13.21
C ALA A 481 -17.32 2.50 -14.04
N LYS A 482 -16.88 3.25 -15.04
CA LYS A 482 -15.67 2.97 -15.82
C LYS A 482 -15.06 4.29 -16.27
N SER A 483 -13.81 4.54 -15.87
CA SER A 483 -13.20 5.89 -15.91
C SER A 483 -14.06 6.93 -15.15
N ASN A 484 -14.27 8.11 -15.72
CA ASN A 484 -15.14 9.18 -15.21
C ASN A 484 -16.62 9.01 -15.61
N ILE A 485 -17.00 7.90 -16.24
CA ILE A 485 -18.40 7.62 -16.58
C ILE A 485 -19.04 6.76 -15.50
N VAL A 486 -20.22 7.17 -15.06
CA VAL A 486 -21.13 6.34 -14.27
C VAL A 486 -22.37 6.05 -15.09
N ILE A 487 -22.76 4.79 -15.11
CA ILE A 487 -23.98 4.31 -15.74
C ILE A 487 -24.95 3.82 -14.67
N ALA A 488 -26.23 4.12 -14.85
CA ALA A 488 -27.31 3.71 -13.97
C ALA A 488 -28.46 3.16 -14.80
N VAL A 489 -29.05 2.06 -14.34
CA VAL A 489 -30.20 1.42 -14.97
C VAL A 489 -31.24 1.16 -13.90
N ASP A 490 -32.49 1.54 -14.17
CA ASP A 490 -33.65 1.14 -13.41
C ASP A 490 -34.49 0.20 -14.28
N ILE A 491 -34.85 -0.98 -13.77
CA ILE A 491 -35.76 -1.92 -14.46
C ILE A 491 -36.92 -2.25 -13.54
N CYS A 492 -38.14 -2.25 -14.07
CA CYS A 492 -39.35 -2.66 -13.37
C CYS A 492 -40.23 -3.57 -14.23
N GLY A 493 -41.03 -4.41 -13.58
CA GLY A 493 -42.08 -5.21 -14.23
C GLY A 493 -41.57 -6.37 -15.08
N THR A 494 -40.30 -6.76 -14.92
CA THR A 494 -39.74 -7.97 -15.52
C THR A 494 -39.91 -9.17 -14.59
N LYS A 495 -39.83 -10.40 -15.12
CA LYS A 495 -39.88 -11.62 -14.30
C LYS A 495 -38.69 -11.75 -13.35
N GLU A 496 -37.56 -11.13 -13.72
CA GLU A 496 -36.28 -11.24 -13.02
C GLU A 496 -35.60 -9.85 -13.04
N PRO A 497 -35.97 -8.96 -12.11
CA PRO A 497 -35.50 -7.57 -12.14
C PRO A 497 -33.98 -7.45 -11.89
N SER A 498 -33.35 -8.46 -11.29
CA SER A 498 -31.89 -8.57 -11.13
C SER A 498 -31.12 -8.53 -12.46
N ARG A 499 -31.79 -8.78 -13.61
CA ARG A 499 -31.20 -8.58 -14.95
C ARG A 499 -30.81 -7.13 -15.26
N ALA A 500 -31.17 -6.17 -14.41
CA ALA A 500 -30.61 -4.82 -14.42
C ALA A 500 -29.07 -4.82 -14.40
N VAL A 501 -28.45 -5.75 -13.66
CA VAL A 501 -26.99 -5.92 -13.61
C VAL A 501 -26.42 -6.25 -15.00
N ALA A 502 -27.09 -7.11 -15.77
CA ALA A 502 -26.65 -7.49 -17.11
C ALA A 502 -26.77 -6.33 -18.12
N VAL A 503 -27.81 -5.49 -17.99
CA VAL A 503 -27.96 -4.28 -18.82
C VAL A 503 -26.84 -3.27 -18.51
N VAL A 504 -26.55 -3.05 -17.22
CA VAL A 504 -25.43 -2.20 -16.80
C VAL A 504 -24.09 -2.74 -17.31
N TYR A 505 -23.88 -4.05 -17.22
CA TYR A 505 -22.68 -4.69 -17.77
C TYR A 505 -22.50 -4.40 -19.26
N ALA A 506 -23.56 -4.60 -20.07
CA ALA A 506 -23.52 -4.34 -21.51
C ALA A 506 -23.25 -2.85 -21.83
N MET A 507 -23.84 -1.93 -21.06
CA MET A 507 -23.54 -0.50 -21.19
C MET A 507 -22.09 -0.15 -20.83
N ARG A 508 -21.53 -0.78 -19.79
CA ARG A 508 -20.14 -0.55 -19.34
C ARG A 508 -19.12 -0.98 -20.41
N ASP A 509 -19.40 -2.09 -21.08
CA ASP A 509 -18.50 -2.65 -22.09
C ASP A 509 -18.42 -1.80 -23.36
N ARG A 510 -19.43 -0.96 -23.62
CA ARG A 510 -19.40 0.02 -24.70
C ARG A 510 -18.52 1.24 -24.44
N ILE A 511 -18.07 1.45 -23.20
CA ILE A 511 -17.10 2.50 -22.88
C ILE A 511 -15.73 2.01 -23.36
N PRO A 512 -15.05 2.73 -24.27
CA PRO A 512 -13.79 2.26 -24.82
C PRO A 512 -12.66 2.26 -23.77
N THR A 513 -11.57 1.58 -24.09
CA THR A 513 -10.37 1.51 -23.23
C THR A 513 -9.11 2.02 -23.93
N ASP A 514 -9.21 2.31 -25.23
CA ASP A 514 -8.10 2.57 -26.16
C ASP A 514 -8.04 4.00 -26.71
#